data_AF-A0A931XTX6-F1
#
_entry.id   AF-A0A931XTX6-F1
#
_cell.length_a   1.000
_cell.length_b   1.000
_cell.length_c   1.000
_cell.angle_alpha   90.00
_cell.angle_beta   90.00
_cell.angle_gamma   90.00
#
_symmetry.space_group_name_H-M   'P 1'
#
loop_
_entity.id
_entity.type
_entity.pdbx_description
1 polymer ?
#
loop_
_entity_poly.entity_id
_entity_poly.type
_entity_poly.pdbx_seq_one_letter_code
_entity_poly.pdbx_strand_id
1 'polypeptide(L)'
;MKRTIPILLSLLLFVLLSQAAGATEERVYVANAGSNSVSVVDGRRLTVIATVTVGKEPHNVVATPDGRHVYVTNYGEDTVSVIDGERLRENMKIRVGLHPDGSSMFRMRVQGRYPSLRLAGTLGRPPYLSGPDRLGAGSRPTVEGAISPTTGQTA
;
A
#
# COMPACT_ATOMS: atom_id res chain seq x y z
N MET A 1 26.50 46.68 30.13
CA MET A 1 26.09 45.27 30.33
C MET A 1 24.57 45.00 30.29
N LYS A 2 23.69 46.00 30.11
CA LYS A 2 22.23 45.79 30.16
C LYS A 2 21.54 45.50 28.81
N ARG A 3 22.24 45.67 27.68
CA ARG A 3 21.67 45.49 26.33
C ARG A 3 21.88 44.10 25.72
N THR A 4 22.77 43.30 26.29
CA THR A 4 23.11 41.96 25.78
C THR A 4 22.09 40.89 26.19
N ILE A 5 21.48 41.05 27.37
CA ILE A 5 20.46 40.12 27.91
C ILE A 5 19.22 40.00 27.01
N PRO A 6 18.57 41.08 26.52
CA PRO A 6 17.40 40.95 25.64
C PRO A 6 17.75 40.35 24.26
N ILE A 7 18.97 40.59 23.75
CA ILE A 7 19.43 40.04 22.48
C ILE A 7 19.65 38.53 22.61
N LEU A 8 20.31 38.07 23.68
CA LEU A 8 20.47 36.64 23.95
C LEU A 8 19.12 35.94 24.18
N LEU A 9 18.17 36.59 24.85
CA LEU A 9 16.84 36.03 25.09
C LEU A 9 16.03 35.92 23.78
N SER A 10 16.11 36.92 22.90
CA SER A 10 15.51 36.84 21.55
C SER A 10 16.16 35.77 20.69
N LEU A 11 17.49 35.62 20.75
CA LEU A 11 18.21 34.58 20.00
C LEU A 11 17.86 33.18 20.52
N LEU A 12 17.77 33.01 21.84
CA LEU A 12 17.36 31.76 22.47
C LEU A 12 15.90 31.41 22.11
N LEU A 13 15.00 32.39 22.15
CA LEU A 13 13.61 32.22 21.76
C LEU A 13 13.51 31.88 20.27
N PHE A 14 14.25 32.55 19.40
CA PHE A 14 14.28 32.26 17.97
C PHE A 14 14.82 30.85 17.67
N VAL A 15 15.89 30.42 18.36
CA VAL A 15 16.42 29.05 18.24
C VAL A 15 15.40 28.01 18.74
N LEU A 16 14.70 28.28 19.85
CA LEU A 16 13.65 27.40 20.36
C LEU A 16 12.44 27.31 19.42
N LEU A 17 12.04 28.41 18.77
CA LEU A 17 11.00 28.40 17.75
C LEU A 17 11.45 27.74 16.44
N SER A 18 12.74 27.82 16.08
CA SER A 18 13.29 27.18 14.89
C SER A 18 13.36 25.66 14.99
N GLN A 19 13.48 25.12 16.21
CA GLN A 19 13.56 23.66 16.45
C GLN A 19 12.20 22.96 16.33
N ALA A 20 11.10 23.71 16.23
CA ALA A 20 9.74 23.16 16.07
C ALA A 20 9.38 22.84 14.61
N ALA A 21 10.25 23.16 13.64
CA ALA A 21 9.99 22.93 12.23
C ALA A 21 10.38 21.50 11.80
N GLY A 22 9.41 20.58 11.94
CA GLY A 22 9.20 19.45 11.05
C GLY A 22 10.40 18.52 10.80
N ALA A 23 10.79 17.74 11.80
CA ALA A 23 11.42 16.46 11.50
C ALA A 23 10.36 15.57 10.85
N THR A 24 10.54 15.18 9.60
CA THR A 24 9.74 14.12 9.00
C THR A 24 9.98 12.85 9.81
N GLU A 25 9.00 12.47 10.63
CA GLU A 25 9.06 11.22 11.39
C GLU A 25 8.97 10.05 10.40
N GLU A 26 10.09 9.38 10.17
CA GLU A 26 10.14 8.18 9.36
C GLU A 26 9.50 7.05 10.15
N ARG A 27 8.24 6.74 9.83
CA ARG A 27 7.48 5.68 10.50
C ARG A 27 7.24 4.53 9.54
N VAL A 28 7.52 3.32 10.02
CA VAL A 28 7.13 2.08 9.34
C VAL A 28 6.00 1.45 10.14
N TYR A 29 4.96 1.00 9.44
CA TYR A 29 3.80 0.36 10.04
C TYR A 29 3.77 -1.11 9.62
N VAL A 30 3.68 -2.01 10.59
CA VAL A 30 3.71 -3.45 10.37
C VAL A 30 2.42 -4.06 10.89
N ALA A 31 1.62 -4.67 10.01
CA ALA A 31 0.44 -5.42 10.41
C ALA A 31 0.84 -6.73 11.08
N ASN A 32 0.32 -6.97 12.28
CA ASN A 32 0.51 -8.20 13.03
C ASN A 32 -0.81 -8.99 13.00
N ALA A 33 -1.02 -9.75 11.92
CA ALA A 33 -2.28 -10.46 11.67
C ALA A 33 -2.74 -11.30 12.87
N GLY A 34 -1.85 -12.10 13.45
CA GLY A 34 -2.16 -12.97 14.60
C GLY A 34 -2.43 -12.24 15.92
N SER A 35 -2.07 -10.95 16.02
CA SER A 35 -2.25 -10.14 17.24
C SER A 35 -3.33 -9.08 17.10
N ASN A 36 -3.99 -8.97 15.93
CA ASN A 36 -4.98 -7.93 15.65
C ASN A 36 -4.47 -6.51 15.95
N SER A 37 -3.21 -6.24 15.60
CA SER A 37 -2.54 -4.99 15.91
C SER A 37 -1.61 -4.53 14.78
N VAL A 38 -1.18 -3.27 14.86
CA VAL A 38 -0.14 -2.69 14.02
C VAL A 38 1.00 -2.19 14.90
N SER A 39 2.22 -2.64 14.63
CA SER A 39 3.43 -2.09 15.22
C SER A 39 3.84 -0.84 14.46
N VAL A 40 4.13 0.24 15.19
CA VAL A 40 4.71 1.47 14.66
C VAL A 40 6.18 1.48 15.01
N VAL A 41 7.04 1.55 13.99
CA VAL A 41 8.50 1.51 14.12
C VAL A 41 9.06 2.87 13.71
N ASP A 42 9.94 3.42 14.55
CA ASP A 42 10.82 4.52 14.14
C ASP A 42 11.82 3.97 13.12
N GLY A 43 11.71 4.39 11.85
CA GLY A 43 12.52 3.91 10.75
C GLY A 43 14.00 4.29 10.87
N ARG A 44 14.33 5.32 11.64
CA ARG A 44 15.72 5.75 11.87
C ARG A 44 16.38 4.94 12.97
N ARG A 45 15.64 4.65 14.04
CA ARG A 45 16.13 3.91 15.21
C ARG A 45 15.92 2.41 15.10
N LEU A 46 15.06 1.98 14.18
CA LEU A 46 14.60 0.61 13.99
C LEU A 46 14.00 0.03 15.29
N THR A 47 13.31 0.87 16.06
CA THR A 47 12.68 0.51 17.33
C THR A 47 11.17 0.67 17.25
N VAL A 48 10.42 -0.25 17.86
CA VAL A 48 8.96 -0.09 18.02
C VAL A 48 8.70 1.06 18.99
N ILE A 49 7.90 2.03 18.56
CA ILE A 49 7.50 3.21 19.34
C ILE A 49 6.05 3.16 19.80
N ALA A 50 5.21 2.35 19.15
CA ALA A 50 3.83 2.10 19.56
C ALA A 50 3.30 0.77 19.01
N THR A 51 2.27 0.24 19.65
CA THR A 51 1.45 -0.86 19.14
C THR A 51 0.00 -0.42 19.18
N VAL A 52 -0.68 -0.45 18.03
CA VAL A 52 -2.05 0.01 17.87
C VAL A 52 -2.97 -1.18 17.65
N THR A 53 -3.92 -1.40 18.54
CA THR A 53 -4.98 -2.40 18.33
C THR A 53 -5.89 -1.95 17.18
N VAL A 54 -6.21 -2.88 16.27
CA VAL A 54 -7.07 -2.65 15.10
C VAL A 54 -8.12 -3.76 15.00
N GLY A 55 -8.74 -3.94 13.82
CA GLY A 55 -9.64 -5.05 13.58
C GLY A 55 -8.95 -6.41 13.42
N LYS A 56 -9.76 -7.44 13.13
CA LYS A 56 -9.28 -8.82 13.05
C LYS A 56 -8.47 -9.11 11.78
N GLU A 57 -7.39 -9.86 11.96
CA GLU A 57 -6.50 -10.33 10.89
C GLU A 57 -6.08 -9.18 9.94
N PRO A 58 -5.36 -8.16 10.45
CA PRO A 58 -4.88 -7.08 9.60
C PRO A 58 -3.88 -7.62 8.57
N HIS A 59 -4.08 -7.29 7.30
CA HIS A 59 -3.25 -7.79 6.19
C HIS A 59 -2.38 -6.71 5.54
N ASN A 60 -2.97 -5.58 5.17
CA ASN A 60 -2.27 -4.50 4.47
C ASN A 60 -2.35 -3.19 5.24
N VAL A 61 -1.31 -2.37 5.10
CA VAL A 61 -1.20 -1.06 5.74
C VAL A 61 -0.74 -0.03 4.71
N VAL A 62 -1.44 1.10 4.63
CA VAL A 62 -1.09 2.23 3.75
C VAL A 62 -1.16 3.54 4.53
N ALA A 63 -0.04 4.25 4.61
CA ALA A 63 0.01 5.59 5.19
C ALA A 63 -0.20 6.67 4.13
N THR A 64 -0.86 7.76 4.48
CA THR A 64 -0.94 8.96 3.64
C THR A 64 0.43 9.65 3.55
N PRO A 65 0.74 10.37 2.45
CA PRO A 65 2.03 11.04 2.30
C PRO A 65 2.35 12.08 3.38
N ASP A 66 1.32 12.66 4.00
CA ASP A 66 1.44 13.59 5.12
C ASP A 66 1.57 12.88 6.49
N GLY A 67 1.49 11.54 6.51
CA GLY A 67 1.58 10.72 7.72
C GLY A 67 0.40 10.86 8.68
N ARG A 68 -0.66 11.61 8.34
CA ARG A 68 -1.78 11.90 9.26
C ARG A 68 -2.74 10.71 9.41
N HIS A 69 -2.89 9.91 8.35
CA HIS A 69 -3.80 8.78 8.32
C HIS A 69 -3.09 7.52 7.85
N VAL A 70 -3.39 6.42 8.53
CA VAL A 70 -2.92 5.09 8.13
C VAL A 70 -4.11 4.15 8.03
N TYR A 71 -4.31 3.57 6.87
CA TYR A 71 -5.40 2.67 6.55
C TYR A 71 -4.92 1.23 6.67
N VAL A 72 -5.69 0.41 7.38
CA VAL A 72 -5.37 -0.99 7.63
C VAL A 72 -6.56 -1.84 7.22
N THR A 73 -6.36 -2.79 6.31
CA THR A 73 -7.41 -3.74 5.92
C THR A 73 -7.49 -4.87 6.94
N ASN A 74 -8.66 -5.08 7.54
CA ASN A 74 -8.92 -6.13 8.51
C ASN A 74 -9.68 -7.27 7.83
N TYR A 75 -8.94 -8.28 7.38
CA TYR A 75 -9.47 -9.36 6.55
C TYR A 75 -10.57 -10.15 7.28
N GLY A 76 -10.36 -10.46 8.57
CA GLY A 76 -11.27 -11.26 9.38
C GLY A 76 -12.45 -10.48 9.99
N GLU A 77 -12.62 -9.19 9.68
CA GLU A 77 -13.70 -8.34 10.21
C GLU A 77 -14.41 -7.52 9.12
N ASP A 78 -14.11 -7.72 7.84
CA ASP A 78 -14.71 -6.98 6.72
C ASP A 78 -14.68 -5.45 6.90
N THR A 79 -13.61 -4.94 7.50
CA THR A 79 -13.46 -3.52 7.83
C THR A 79 -12.10 -2.98 7.41
N VAL A 80 -12.02 -1.65 7.32
CA VAL A 80 -10.77 -0.89 7.25
C VAL A 80 -10.64 -0.05 8.52
N SER A 81 -9.57 -0.24 9.28
CA SER A 81 -9.22 0.64 10.39
C SER A 81 -8.48 1.88 9.88
N VAL A 82 -8.79 3.04 10.45
CA VAL A 82 -8.08 4.30 10.21
C VAL A 82 -7.35 4.69 11.47
N ILE A 83 -6.03 4.66 11.44
CA ILE A 83 -5.15 5.09 12.52
C ILE A 83 -4.79 6.57 12.33
N ASP A 84 -4.83 7.33 13.42
CA ASP A 84 -4.27 8.68 13.50
C ASP A 84 -2.74 8.55 13.64
N GLY A 85 -2.02 9.01 12.63
CA GLY A 85 -0.56 8.82 12.55
C GLY A 85 0.24 9.75 13.45
N GLU A 86 -0.35 10.83 13.99
CA GLU A 86 0.29 11.68 15.01
C GLU A 86 0.09 11.09 16.41
N ARG A 87 -1.13 10.63 16.68
CA ARG A 87 -1.55 10.16 18.01
C ARG A 87 -1.34 8.67 18.22
N LEU A 88 -0.98 7.95 17.16
CA LEU A 88 -0.69 6.51 17.14
C LEU A 88 -1.79 5.69 17.80
N ARG A 89 -3.03 5.90 17.36
CA ARG A 89 -4.20 5.13 17.81
C ARG A 89 -5.25 4.99 16.73
N GLU A 90 -6.07 3.96 16.82
CA GLU A 90 -7.24 3.81 15.95
C GLU A 90 -8.21 4.97 16.19
N ASN A 91 -8.56 5.66 15.10
CA ASN A 91 -9.55 6.74 15.09
C ASN A 91 -10.95 6.19 14.81
N MET A 92 -11.07 5.28 13.83
CA MET A 92 -12.35 4.66 13.46
C MET A 92 -12.17 3.39 12.62
N LYS A 93 -13.26 2.64 12.45
CA LYS A 93 -13.39 1.53 11.50
C LYS A 93 -14.47 1.82 10.45
N ILE A 94 -14.22 1.41 9.22
CA ILE A 94 -15.13 1.55 8.09
C ILE A 94 -15.51 0.13 7.64
N ARG A 95 -16.79 -0.22 7.64
CA ARG A 95 -17.24 -1.49 7.04
C ARG A 95 -17.08 -1.43 5.52
N VAL A 96 -16.55 -2.50 4.95
CA VAL A 96 -16.31 -2.63 3.50
C VAL A 96 -16.87 -3.98 3.02
N GLY A 97 -16.53 -4.35 1.77
CA GLY A 97 -16.88 -5.68 1.24
C GLY A 97 -16.18 -6.81 2.00
N LEU A 98 -16.57 -8.04 1.70
CA LEU A 98 -16.05 -9.23 2.36
C LEU A 98 -14.55 -9.40 2.09
N HIS A 99 -13.80 -9.75 3.12
CA HIS A 99 -12.39 -10.13 3.07
C HIS A 99 -11.51 -9.12 2.32
N PRO A 100 -11.40 -7.87 2.82
CA PRO A 100 -10.63 -6.84 2.14
C PRO A 100 -9.14 -7.18 2.11
N ASP A 101 -8.63 -7.52 0.93
CA ASP A 101 -7.20 -7.64 0.65
C ASP A 101 -6.68 -6.34 0.03
N GLY A 102 -5.72 -5.70 0.69
CA GLY A 102 -5.18 -4.38 0.34
C GLY A 102 -4.13 -4.36 -0.78
N SER A 103 -4.02 -5.43 -1.58
CA SER A 103 -3.10 -5.48 -2.74
C SER A 103 -3.40 -4.40 -3.79
N SER A 104 -4.61 -3.84 -3.79
CA SER A 104 -5.07 -2.78 -4.69
C SER A 104 -5.20 -1.39 -4.03
N MET A 105 -4.81 -1.21 -2.76
CA MET A 105 -4.90 0.08 -2.04
C MET A 105 -3.96 1.18 -2.60
N PHE A 106 -3.29 0.93 -3.73
CA PHE A 106 -2.41 1.89 -4.38
C PHE A 106 -3.14 2.78 -5.40
N ARG A 107 -3.59 3.97 -4.97
CA ARG A 107 -3.17 5.28 -5.53
C ARG A 107 -3.95 6.44 -4.89
N MET A 108 -3.29 7.22 -4.04
CA MET A 108 -3.65 8.63 -3.85
C MET A 108 -2.71 9.48 -4.71
N ARG A 109 -3.24 10.06 -5.81
CA ARG A 109 -2.47 10.97 -6.66
C ARG A 109 -2.21 12.27 -5.91
N VAL A 110 -0.99 12.45 -5.39
CA VAL A 110 -0.47 13.79 -5.19
C VAL A 110 -0.18 14.36 -6.58
N GLN A 111 -0.82 15.47 -6.96
CA GLN A 111 -0.46 16.24 -8.15
C GLN A 111 0.92 16.86 -7.95
N GLY A 112 1.99 16.07 -8.11
CA GLY A 112 3.35 16.54 -8.27
C GLY A 112 3.75 16.35 -9.72
N ARG A 113 3.96 17.45 -10.45
CA ARG A 113 4.59 17.43 -11.78
C ARG A 113 5.94 16.74 -11.67
N TYR A 114 6.09 15.57 -12.30
CA TYR A 114 7.43 15.10 -12.67
C TYR A 114 7.88 15.92 -13.90
N PRO A 115 9.06 16.56 -13.90
CA PRO A 115 9.62 17.03 -15.16
C PRO A 115 9.93 15.77 -16.00
N SER A 116 9.30 15.68 -17.17
CA SER A 116 9.61 14.61 -18.13
C SER A 116 11.07 14.76 -18.56
N LEU A 117 11.95 13.85 -18.13
CA LEU A 117 13.23 13.69 -18.79
C LEU A 117 12.94 13.26 -20.23
N ARG A 118 13.14 14.16 -21.20
CA ARG A 118 13.21 13.76 -22.60
C ARG A 118 14.52 12.98 -22.77
N LEU A 119 14.44 11.66 -22.65
CA LEU A 119 15.52 10.81 -23.15
C LEU A 119 15.37 10.72 -24.67
N ALA A 120 16.03 11.63 -25.37
CA ALA A 120 16.29 11.45 -26.79
C ALA A 120 17.31 10.31 -26.94
N GLY A 121 16.91 9.19 -27.54
CA GLY A 121 17.83 8.08 -27.79
C GLY A 121 17.15 6.79 -28.23
N THR A 122 17.09 6.61 -29.54
CA THR A 122 16.89 5.42 -30.38
C THR A 122 16.74 4.04 -29.72
N LEU A 123 15.72 3.32 -30.20
CA LEU A 123 15.23 1.99 -29.86
C LEU A 123 16.31 0.88 -29.81
N GLY A 124 16.39 0.18 -28.67
CA GLY A 124 16.91 -1.18 -28.56
C GLY A 124 15.90 -2.05 -27.82
N ARG A 125 15.39 -3.11 -28.47
CA ARG A 125 14.40 -4.04 -27.91
C ARG A 125 15.01 -4.85 -26.74
N PRO A 126 14.30 -5.07 -25.60
CA PRO A 126 14.76 -6.00 -24.58
C PRO A 126 14.62 -7.47 -25.06
N PRO A 127 15.57 -8.37 -24.73
CA PRO A 127 15.60 -9.72 -25.24
C PRO A 127 14.77 -10.65 -24.35
N TYR A 128 13.48 -10.80 -24.61
CA TYR A 128 12.68 -11.91 -24.05
C TYR A 128 11.55 -12.31 -24.99
N LEU A 129 11.88 -12.66 -26.23
CA LEU A 129 10.99 -13.42 -27.11
C LEU A 129 11.83 -14.31 -28.04
N SER A 130 12.10 -15.53 -27.59
CA SER A 130 12.48 -16.64 -28.46
C SER A 130 11.71 -17.87 -27.99
N GLY A 131 10.52 -18.08 -28.57
CA GLY A 131 9.99 -19.44 -28.71
C GLY A 131 10.66 -20.12 -29.91
N PRO A 132 10.65 -21.46 -30.02
CA PRO A 132 11.02 -22.15 -31.26
C PRO A 132 9.86 -22.15 -32.27
N ASP A 133 10.24 -21.93 -33.52
CA ASP A 133 9.40 -21.72 -34.70
C ASP A 133 8.55 -22.94 -35.15
N ARG A 134 7.34 -22.57 -35.58
CA ARG A 134 6.44 -23.08 -36.62
C ARG A 134 6.85 -24.31 -37.49
N LEU A 135 5.94 -25.29 -37.50
CA LEU A 135 5.44 -26.05 -38.67
C LEU A 135 3.94 -26.25 -38.37
N GLY A 136 2.93 -26.14 -39.22
CA GLY A 136 2.74 -26.18 -40.66
C GLY A 136 1.21 -26.32 -40.86
N ALA A 137 0.68 -25.87 -41.99
CA ALA A 137 -0.75 -25.75 -42.26
C ALA A 137 -1.52 -27.09 -42.39
N GLY A 138 -2.85 -27.02 -42.25
CA GLY A 138 -3.84 -28.06 -42.58
C GLY A 138 -4.08 -29.03 -41.42
N SER A 139 -5.30 -29.40 -41.02
CA SER A 139 -6.59 -29.48 -41.69
C SER A 139 -7.67 -29.68 -40.61
N ARG A 140 -8.87 -29.13 -40.84
CA ARG A 140 -10.06 -29.44 -40.04
C ARG A 140 -10.40 -30.93 -40.14
N PRO A 141 -10.87 -31.59 -39.06
CA PRO A 141 -11.75 -32.74 -39.21
C PRO A 141 -13.21 -32.31 -39.10
N THR A 142 -13.94 -32.77 -40.11
CA THR A 142 -15.37 -32.69 -40.39
C THR A 142 -16.22 -33.41 -39.34
N VAL A 143 -17.46 -32.96 -39.17
CA VAL A 143 -18.54 -33.68 -38.47
C VAL A 143 -19.18 -34.67 -39.43
N GLU A 144 -19.18 -35.96 -39.11
CA GLU A 144 -20.03 -37.06 -39.62
C GLU A 144 -19.66 -38.29 -38.75
N GLY A 145 -20.51 -39.13 -38.17
CA GLY A 145 -21.95 -39.39 -38.27
C GLY A 145 -22.11 -40.91 -38.03
N ALA A 146 -22.77 -41.36 -36.96
CA ALA A 146 -23.30 -42.73 -36.86
C ALA A 146 -24.33 -42.88 -35.73
N ILE A 147 -25.60 -42.80 -36.15
CA ILE A 147 -26.79 -43.56 -35.77
C ILE A 147 -26.74 -44.60 -34.61
N SER A 148 -27.81 -44.57 -33.81
CA SER A 148 -28.20 -45.44 -32.68
C SER A 148 -28.38 -46.94 -33.00
N PRO A 149 -28.65 -47.78 -31.97
CA PRO A 149 -30.06 -48.14 -31.78
C PRO A 149 -30.57 -48.09 -30.33
N THR A 150 -31.88 -47.91 -30.29
CA THR A 150 -32.85 -47.91 -29.19
C THR A 150 -33.10 -49.30 -28.59
N THR A 151 -33.27 -49.36 -27.27
CA THR A 151 -34.17 -50.30 -26.55
C THR A 151 -34.39 -49.71 -25.16
N GLY A 152 -35.53 -49.08 -24.85
CA GLY A 152 -36.78 -49.70 -24.40
C GLY A 152 -37.01 -49.27 -22.93
N GLN A 153 -37.92 -48.33 -22.62
CA GLN A 153 -39.20 -48.57 -21.93
C GLN A 153 -39.14 -49.77 -20.95
N THR A 154 -39.47 -49.63 -19.67
CA THR A 154 -40.77 -49.23 -19.11
C THR A 154 -40.60 -48.73 -17.66
N ALA A 155 -41.30 -47.64 -17.29
CA ALA A 155 -42.40 -47.61 -16.30
C ALA A 155 -41.97 -47.75 -14.83
#